data_AF-A0A7Z9U957-F1
#
_entry.id   AF-A0A7Z9U957-F1
#
_cell.length_a   1.000
_cell.length_b   1.000
_cell.length_c   1.000
_cell.angle_alpha   90.00
_cell.angle_beta   90.00
_cell.angle_gamma   90.00
#
_symmetry.space_group_name_H-M   'P 1'
#
loop_
_entity.id
_entity.type
_entity.pdbx_description
1 polymer ?
#
loop_
_entity_poly.entity_id
_entity_poly.type
_entity_poly.pdbx_seq_one_letter_code
_entity_poly.pdbx_strand_id
1 'polypeptide(L)'
;MSYLPGLLIILTFGVFAALMMSRKMPALLALPCMAVIIAVISGGFYEWPAGEAVESTSLFGKALSVMGVDGWNAFLTRNKPFIDFLSQTVLTKGPAKLATAAMYAIFGAILSQLVMRAGIAQRIVSVAAEYAGDRKLLLAGLLTVVVAVCFTTVTGLGAVIMLGSLVLPILLGAGLSAEFSACLMLFAIAIGGVLNPAILGFYVDTIGIPMEV
;
A
#
# COMPACT_ATOMS: atom_id res chain seq x y z
N MET A 1 19.36 -8.75 25.50
CA MET A 1 18.49 -9.47 24.55
C MET A 1 18.08 -8.54 23.42
N SER A 2 18.98 -8.21 22.49
CA SER A 2 18.85 -7.09 21.55
C SER A 2 18.15 -7.41 20.21
N TYR A 3 17.97 -8.69 19.86
CA TYR A 3 17.38 -9.11 18.57
C TYR A 3 15.90 -9.51 18.64
N LEU A 4 15.36 -9.66 19.85
CA LEU A 4 13.98 -10.11 20.08
C LEU A 4 12.91 -9.19 19.43
N PRO A 5 12.97 -7.84 19.52
CA PRO A 5 12.01 -6.98 18.82
C PRO A 5 12.10 -7.11 17.30
N GLY A 6 13.31 -7.26 16.73
CA GLY A 6 13.49 -7.47 15.30
C GLY A 6 12.84 -8.77 14.81
N LEU A 7 13.02 -9.87 15.56
CA LEU A 7 12.43 -11.17 15.24
C LEU A 7 10.89 -11.13 15.31
N LEU A 8 10.32 -10.45 16.30
CA LEU A 8 8.87 -10.28 16.44
C LEU A 8 8.27 -9.43 15.31
N ILE A 9 8.98 -8.40 14.84
CA ILE A 9 8.53 -7.58 13.70
C ILE A 9 8.52 -8.41 12.42
N ILE A 10 9.58 -9.19 12.15
CA ILE A 10 9.65 -10.07 10.97
C ILE A 10 8.55 -11.13 11.02
N LEU A 11 8.31 -11.73 12.19
CA LEU A 11 7.23 -12.70 12.37
C LEU A 11 5.86 -12.08 12.11
N THR A 12 5.61 -10.87 12.66
CA THR A 12 4.37 -10.13 12.41
C THR A 12 4.17 -9.86 10.91
N PHE A 13 5.21 -9.38 10.23
CA PHE A 13 5.17 -9.16 8.78
C PHE A 13 4.85 -10.46 8.02
N GLY A 14 5.51 -11.56 8.36
CA GLY A 14 5.28 -12.87 7.74
C GLY A 14 3.83 -13.37 7.92
N VAL A 15 3.27 -13.21 9.12
CA VAL A 15 1.88 -13.59 9.41
C VAL A 15 0.89 -12.75 8.60
N PHE A 16 1.05 -11.43 8.56
CA PHE A 16 0.16 -10.56 7.78
C PHE A 16 0.33 -10.77 6.28
N ALA A 17 1.55 -11.00 5.79
CA ALA A 17 1.81 -11.37 4.40
C ALA A 17 1.12 -12.68 4.02
N ALA A 18 1.23 -13.71 4.86
CA ALA A 18 0.54 -14.98 4.65
C ALA A 18 -1.00 -14.83 4.67
N LEU A 19 -1.54 -14.01 5.57
CA LEU A 19 -2.98 -13.71 5.63
C LEU A 19 -3.47 -12.97 4.38
N MET A 20 -2.66 -12.07 3.82
CA MET A 20 -2.95 -11.40 2.55
C MET A 20 -2.91 -12.37 1.36
N MET A 21 -1.88 -13.21 1.25
CA MET A 21 -1.80 -14.23 0.19
C MET A 21 -2.94 -15.25 0.28
N SER A 22 -3.34 -15.61 1.50
CA SER A 22 -4.48 -16.50 1.76
C SER A 22 -5.84 -15.84 1.55
N ARG A 23 -5.89 -14.58 1.09
CA ARG A 23 -7.10 -13.77 0.87
C ARG A 23 -8.01 -13.64 2.11
N LYS A 24 -7.50 -13.92 3.31
CA LYS A 24 -8.27 -13.82 4.56
C LYS A 24 -8.41 -12.39 5.04
N MET A 25 -7.46 -11.52 4.68
CA MET A 25 -7.52 -10.10 4.98
C MET A 25 -7.13 -9.28 3.75
N PRO A 26 -7.88 -8.20 3.42
CA PRO A 26 -7.50 -7.29 2.36
C PRO A 26 -6.27 -6.46 2.76
N ALA A 27 -5.40 -6.17 1.79
CA ALA A 27 -4.19 -5.37 2.01
C ALA A 27 -4.47 -3.99 2.63
N LEU A 28 -5.61 -3.39 2.27
CA LEU A 28 -6.08 -2.10 2.81
C LEU A 28 -6.23 -2.12 4.34
N LEU A 29 -6.62 -3.25 4.93
CA LEU A 29 -6.78 -3.40 6.38
C LEU A 29 -5.52 -3.96 7.04
N ALA A 30 -4.83 -4.87 6.34
CA ALA A 30 -3.63 -5.53 6.85
C ALA A 30 -2.52 -4.53 7.20
N LEU A 31 -2.27 -3.52 6.35
CA LEU A 31 -1.19 -2.55 6.56
C LEU A 31 -1.39 -1.68 7.82
N PRO A 32 -2.55 -1.03 8.06
CA PRO A 32 -2.82 -0.34 9.32
C PRO A 32 -2.75 -1.24 10.55
N CYS A 33 -3.33 -2.44 10.50
CA CYS A 33 -3.30 -3.38 11.62
C CYS A 33 -1.87 -3.81 11.95
N MET A 34 -1.07 -4.12 10.93
CA MET A 34 0.34 -4.45 11.09
C MET A 34 1.12 -3.28 11.70
N ALA A 35 0.87 -2.04 11.27
CA ALA A 35 1.51 -0.85 11.83
C ALA A 35 1.24 -0.70 13.33
N VAL A 36 0.00 -0.92 13.78
CA VAL A 36 -0.35 -0.85 15.22
C VAL A 36 0.37 -1.95 16.00
N ILE A 37 0.41 -3.19 15.49
CA ILE A 37 1.08 -4.30 16.18
C ILE A 37 2.59 -4.08 16.27
N ILE A 38 3.22 -3.62 15.18
CA ILE A 38 4.65 -3.27 15.18
C ILE A 38 4.93 -2.13 16.14
N ALA A 39 4.04 -1.14 16.24
CA ALA A 39 4.18 -0.04 17.18
C ALA A 39 4.09 -0.49 18.64
N VAL A 40 3.20 -1.44 18.95
CA VAL A 40 3.11 -2.04 20.29
C VAL A 40 4.36 -2.86 20.62
N ILE A 41 4.85 -3.67 19.67
CA ILE A 41 6.09 -4.44 19.86
C ILE A 41 7.26 -3.49 20.08
N SER A 42 7.49 -2.54 19.18
CA SER A 42 8.60 -1.58 19.30
C SER A 42 8.49 -0.72 20.55
N GLY A 43 7.30 -0.20 20.89
CA GLY A 43 7.09 0.60 22.08
C GLY A 43 7.26 -0.18 23.40
N GLY A 44 7.00 -1.48 23.41
CA GLY A 44 7.21 -2.33 24.59
C GLY A 44 8.68 -2.68 24.84
N PHE A 45 9.53 -2.65 23.82
CA PHE A 45 10.98 -2.89 23.93
C PHE A 45 11.82 -1.61 23.90
N TYR A 46 11.21 -0.45 23.67
CA TYR A 46 11.88 0.84 23.62
C TYR A 46 11.90 1.50 25.00
N GLU A 47 13.08 1.97 25.42
CA GLU A 47 13.24 2.74 26.65
C GLU A 47 12.75 4.17 26.41
N TRP A 48 11.48 4.40 26.73
CA TRP A 48 10.84 5.69 26.58
C TRP A 48 11.41 6.72 27.58
N PRO A 49 11.75 7.95 27.14
CA PRO A 49 12.10 9.03 28.06
C PRO A 49 10.95 9.34 29.02
N ALA A 50 11.27 9.81 30.24
CA ALA A 50 10.26 10.12 31.24
C ALA A 50 9.27 11.19 30.71
N GLY A 51 7.97 10.86 30.74
CA GLY A 51 6.91 11.75 30.28
C GLY A 51 6.58 12.85 31.29
N GLU A 52 6.24 14.04 30.80
CA GLU A 52 5.72 15.16 31.60
C GLU A 52 4.38 14.79 32.28
N ALA A 53 4.08 15.42 33.41
CA ALA A 53 2.86 15.17 34.17
C ALA A 53 1.60 15.45 33.33
N VAL A 54 0.74 14.44 33.19
CA VAL A 54 -0.52 14.54 32.44
C VAL A 54 -1.70 14.59 33.40
N GLU A 55 -2.42 15.71 33.41
CA GLU A 55 -3.77 15.76 33.95
C GLU A 55 -4.77 15.33 32.88
N SER A 56 -5.50 14.25 33.13
CA SER A 56 -6.51 13.76 32.18
C SER A 56 -7.67 14.75 32.04
N THR A 57 -7.85 15.32 30.85
CA THR A 57 -9.04 16.12 30.49
C THR A 57 -10.28 15.28 30.19
N SER A 58 -10.15 13.95 30.09
CA SER A 58 -11.27 13.02 29.83
C SER A 58 -12.28 12.95 30.99
N LEU A 59 -13.57 12.76 30.66
CA LEU A 59 -14.65 12.57 31.64
C LEU A 59 -14.36 11.43 32.62
N PHE A 60 -13.78 10.33 32.13
CA PHE A 60 -13.38 9.20 32.96
C PHE A 60 -12.24 9.56 33.93
N GLY A 61 -11.23 10.30 33.48
CA GLY A 61 -10.14 10.73 34.36
C GLY A 61 -10.56 11.78 35.39
N LYS A 62 -11.48 12.67 35.03
CA LYS A 62 -12.11 13.60 35.99
C LYS A 62 -13.01 12.88 36.99
N ALA A 63 -13.73 11.84 36.56
CA ALA A 63 -14.53 11.01 37.47
C ALA A 63 -13.63 10.23 38.44
N LEU A 64 -12.53 9.64 37.97
CA LEU A 64 -11.59 8.92 38.82
C LEU A 64 -10.85 9.83 39.82
N SER A 65 -10.51 11.06 39.41
CA SER A 65 -9.88 12.04 40.31
C SER A 65 -10.85 12.55 41.39
N VAL A 66 -12.14 12.69 41.07
CA VAL A 66 -13.19 13.01 42.07
C VAL A 66 -13.42 11.82 43.04
N MET A 67 -13.17 10.58 42.59
CA MET A 67 -13.20 9.39 43.44
C MET A 67 -11.87 9.16 44.22
N GLY A 68 -10.89 10.07 44.13
CA GLY A 68 -9.62 9.98 44.85
C GLY A 68 -8.66 8.91 44.34
N VAL A 69 -8.82 8.45 43.09
CA VAL A 69 -7.98 7.41 42.49
C VAL A 69 -7.01 8.03 41.48
N ASP A 70 -5.82 8.41 41.97
CA ASP A 70 -4.77 9.07 41.18
C ASP A 70 -4.03 8.12 40.22
N GLY A 71 -4.30 6.82 40.31
CA GLY A 71 -3.65 5.77 39.51
C GLY A 71 -3.81 5.96 38.00
N TRP A 72 -4.89 6.63 37.56
CA TRP A 72 -5.13 6.92 36.16
C TRP A 72 -4.22 8.02 35.61
N ASN A 73 -4.05 9.12 36.34
CA ASN A 73 -3.15 10.21 35.94
C ASN A 73 -1.68 9.75 36.01
N ALA A 74 -1.33 8.93 37.00
CA ALA A 74 -0.01 8.31 37.11
C ALA A 74 0.28 7.34 35.95
N PHE A 75 -0.71 6.54 35.52
CA PHE A 75 -0.59 5.66 34.36
C PHE A 75 -0.41 6.44 33.05
N LEU A 76 -1.19 7.50 32.85
CA LEU A 76 -1.10 8.35 31.67
C LEU A 76 0.22 9.10 31.61
N THR A 77 0.72 9.61 32.73
CA THR A 77 2.03 10.27 32.81
C THR A 77 3.16 9.31 32.46
N ARG A 78 3.12 8.07 32.98
CA ARG A 78 4.13 7.04 32.70
C ARG A 78 4.15 6.63 31.22
N ASN A 79 2.98 6.55 30.58
CA ASN A 79 2.86 6.05 29.21
C ASN A 79 2.65 7.17 28.17
N LYS A 80 2.65 8.45 28.58
CA LYS A 80 2.45 9.61 27.70
C LYS A 80 3.25 9.53 26.42
N PRO A 81 4.58 9.30 26.46
CA PRO A 81 5.37 9.48 25.26
C PRO A 81 5.16 8.30 24.27
N PHE A 82 4.82 7.11 24.77
CA PHE A 82 4.34 6.00 23.95
C PHE A 82 2.96 6.27 23.32
N ILE A 83 2.02 6.84 24.08
CA ILE A 83 0.68 7.21 23.58
C ILE A 83 0.79 8.33 22.53
N ASP A 84 1.68 9.30 22.74
CA ASP A 84 1.97 10.36 21.77
C ASP A 84 2.58 9.77 20.49
N PHE A 85 3.46 8.78 20.58
CA PHE A 85 3.97 8.08 19.41
C PHE A 85 2.89 7.30 18.65
N LEU A 86 2.08 6.51 19.35
CA LEU A 86 0.97 5.78 18.73
C LEU A 86 0.00 6.74 18.05
N SER A 87 -0.41 7.81 18.72
CA SER A 87 -1.40 8.76 18.19
C SER A 87 -0.83 9.63 17.07
N GLN A 88 0.34 10.24 17.27
CA GLN A 88 0.90 11.21 16.32
C GLN A 88 1.68 10.57 15.17
N THR A 89 2.33 9.43 15.41
CA THR A 89 3.16 8.81 14.37
C THR A 89 2.40 7.69 13.67
N VAL A 90 1.77 6.81 14.44
CA VAL A 90 1.17 5.58 13.88
C VAL A 90 -0.25 5.81 13.40
N LEU A 91 -1.09 6.54 14.14
CA LEU A 91 -2.51 6.72 13.80
C LEU A 91 -2.80 7.93 12.93
N THR A 92 -1.98 8.98 12.98
CA THR A 92 -2.18 10.19 12.15
C THR A 92 -1.21 10.25 10.98
N LYS A 93 0.11 10.31 11.22
CA LYS A 93 1.10 10.43 10.13
C LYS A 93 1.16 9.20 9.23
N GLY A 94 1.09 7.99 9.77
CA GLY A 94 1.12 6.74 8.98
C GLY A 94 0.00 6.64 7.95
N PRO A 95 -1.28 6.63 8.37
CA PRO A 95 -2.43 6.63 7.47
C PRO A 95 -2.44 7.80 6.50
N ALA A 96 -2.00 9.00 6.91
CA ALA A 96 -1.90 10.15 6.01
C ALA A 96 -0.96 9.89 4.82
N LYS A 97 0.14 9.14 5.02
CA LYS A 97 1.04 8.73 3.94
C LYS A 97 0.43 7.67 3.02
N LEU A 98 -0.43 6.80 3.56
CA LEU A 98 -1.13 5.76 2.79
C LEU A 98 -2.41 6.26 2.12
N ALA A 99 -2.98 7.38 2.57
CA ALA A 99 -4.28 7.89 2.12
C ALA A 99 -4.32 8.05 0.61
N THR A 100 -3.31 8.68 0.01
CA THR A 100 -3.25 8.88 -1.45
C THR A 100 -3.23 7.55 -2.22
N ALA A 101 -2.43 6.59 -1.78
CA ALA A 101 -2.37 5.27 -2.41
C ALA A 101 -3.68 4.49 -2.24
N ALA A 102 -4.31 4.56 -1.06
CA ALA A 102 -5.60 3.95 -0.79
C ALA A 102 -6.72 4.56 -1.65
N MET A 103 -6.74 5.88 -1.82
CA MET A 103 -7.71 6.57 -2.68
C MET A 103 -7.56 6.17 -4.14
N TYR A 104 -6.31 6.07 -4.65
CA TYR A 104 -6.07 5.55 -6.00
C TYR A 104 -6.51 4.10 -6.15
N ALA A 105 -6.32 3.27 -5.12
CA ALA A 105 -6.80 1.90 -5.12
C ALA A 105 -8.33 1.83 -5.20
N ILE A 106 -9.02 2.63 -4.38
CA ILE A 106 -10.48 2.66 -4.31
C ILE A 106 -11.07 3.15 -5.63
N PHE A 107 -10.66 4.31 -6.14
CA PHE A 107 -11.21 4.86 -7.38
C PHE A 107 -10.77 4.07 -8.61
N GLY A 108 -9.52 3.60 -8.65
CA GLY A 108 -9.02 2.72 -9.70
C GLY A 108 -9.82 1.42 -9.75
N ALA A 109 -10.12 0.82 -8.59
CA ALA A 109 -10.95 -0.38 -8.50
C ALA A 109 -12.40 -0.12 -8.92
N ILE A 110 -13.01 1.01 -8.51
CA ILE A 110 -14.37 1.38 -8.93
C ILE A 110 -14.45 1.52 -10.46
N LEU A 111 -13.51 2.24 -11.06
CA LEU A 111 -13.47 2.42 -12.51
C LEU A 111 -13.22 1.09 -13.24
N SER A 112 -12.24 0.30 -12.78
CA SER A 112 -11.97 -1.06 -13.28
C SER A 112 -13.24 -1.92 -13.23
N GLN A 113 -13.96 -1.90 -12.10
CA GLN A 113 -15.18 -2.68 -11.93
C GLN A 113 -16.29 -2.21 -12.88
N LEU A 114 -16.42 -0.90 -13.11
CA LEU A 114 -17.39 -0.33 -14.05
C LEU A 114 -17.09 -0.78 -15.49
N VAL A 115 -15.83 -0.68 -15.91
CA VAL A 115 -15.39 -1.07 -17.27
C VAL A 115 -15.59 -2.57 -17.51
N MET A 116 -15.34 -3.40 -16.49
CA MET A 116 -15.57 -4.84 -16.54
C MET A 116 -17.06 -5.22 -16.51
N ARG A 117 -17.90 -4.53 -15.71
CA ARG A 117 -19.34 -4.83 -15.61
C ARG A 117 -20.14 -4.30 -16.80
N ALA A 118 -19.72 -3.19 -17.40
CA ALA A 118 -20.37 -2.58 -18.56
C ALA A 118 -20.16 -3.37 -19.87
N GLY A 119 -19.38 -4.46 -19.86
CA GLY A 119 -19.08 -5.23 -21.08
C GLY A 119 -18.01 -4.59 -21.98
N ILE A 120 -17.51 -3.39 -21.62
CA ILE A 120 -16.57 -2.62 -22.44
C ILE A 120 -15.25 -3.37 -22.56
N ALA A 121 -14.72 -3.86 -21.43
CA ALA A 121 -13.49 -4.63 -21.42
C ALA A 121 -13.59 -5.87 -22.32
N GLN A 122 -14.68 -6.64 -22.20
CA GLN A 122 -14.88 -7.90 -22.94
C GLN A 122 -14.98 -7.65 -24.44
N ARG A 123 -15.66 -6.57 -24.85
CA ARG A 123 -15.76 -6.19 -26.26
C ARG A 123 -14.40 -5.74 -26.83
N ILE A 124 -13.62 -4.99 -26.07
CA ILE A 124 -12.26 -4.59 -26.47
C ILE A 124 -11.34 -5.82 -26.54
N VAL A 125 -11.45 -6.74 -25.57
CA VAL A 125 -10.70 -8.00 -25.51
C VAL A 125 -10.99 -8.87 -26.72
N SER A 126 -12.27 -9.14 -27.02
CA SER A 126 -12.63 -10.05 -28.10
C SER A 126 -12.17 -9.51 -29.45
N VAL A 127 -12.34 -8.21 -29.68
CA VAL A 127 -11.90 -7.55 -30.91
C VAL A 127 -10.38 -7.56 -31.03
N ALA A 128 -9.65 -7.19 -29.97
CA ALA A 128 -8.18 -7.23 -29.98
C ALA A 128 -7.63 -8.66 -30.19
N ALA A 129 -8.27 -9.66 -29.59
CA ALA A 129 -7.91 -11.07 -29.75
C ALA A 129 -8.24 -11.59 -31.16
N GLU A 130 -9.37 -11.19 -31.75
CA GLU A 130 -9.74 -11.51 -33.14
C GLU A 130 -8.73 -10.91 -34.13
N TYR A 131 -8.30 -9.65 -33.92
CA TYR A 131 -7.29 -9.00 -34.76
C TYR A 131 -5.88 -9.56 -34.58
N ALA A 132 -5.55 -10.12 -33.42
CA ALA A 132 -4.27 -10.78 -33.17
C ALA A 132 -4.11 -12.10 -33.94
N GLY A 133 -5.23 -12.75 -34.29
CA GLY A 133 -5.25 -14.04 -34.96
C GLY A 133 -4.51 -15.11 -34.16
N ASP A 134 -3.75 -15.97 -34.84
CA ASP A 134 -3.04 -17.09 -34.22
C ASP A 134 -1.72 -16.71 -33.51
N ARG A 135 -1.25 -15.46 -33.63
CA ARG A 135 0.06 -15.05 -33.12
C ARG A 135 -0.01 -14.49 -31.70
N LYS A 136 -0.46 -15.33 -30.77
CA LYS A 136 -0.65 -15.03 -29.32
C LYS A 136 0.57 -14.37 -28.66
N LEU A 137 1.78 -14.80 -29.02
CA LEU A 137 3.03 -14.23 -28.50
C LEU A 137 3.32 -12.82 -29.02
N LEU A 138 2.96 -12.51 -30.27
CA LEU A 138 3.13 -11.15 -30.80
C LEU A 138 2.15 -10.18 -30.14
N LEU A 139 0.91 -10.60 -29.87
CA LEU A 139 -0.04 -9.81 -29.10
C LEU A 139 0.50 -9.50 -27.70
N ALA A 140 1.05 -10.51 -27.03
CA ALA A 140 1.64 -10.36 -25.70
C ALA A 140 2.79 -9.34 -25.69
N GLY A 141 3.71 -9.46 -26.66
CA GLY A 141 4.82 -8.53 -26.82
C GLY A 141 4.34 -7.10 -27.15
N LEU A 142 3.39 -6.96 -28.06
CA LEU A 142 2.85 -5.66 -28.46
C LEU A 142 2.13 -4.97 -27.30
N LEU A 143 1.27 -5.69 -26.57
CA LEU A 143 0.62 -5.15 -25.37
C LEU A 143 1.62 -4.77 -24.28
N THR A 144 2.70 -5.55 -24.11
CA THR A 144 3.79 -5.20 -23.18
C THR A 144 4.43 -3.86 -23.57
N VAL A 145 4.71 -3.64 -24.85
CA VAL A 145 5.27 -2.37 -25.36
C VAL A 145 4.27 -1.22 -25.17
N VAL A 146 3.00 -1.41 -25.52
CA VAL A 146 1.95 -0.38 -25.35
C VAL A 146 1.82 0.02 -23.88
N VAL A 147 1.75 -0.96 -22.98
CA VAL A 147 1.66 -0.71 -21.54
C VAL A 147 2.91 0.00 -21.02
N ALA A 148 4.11 -0.39 -21.47
CA ALA A 148 5.34 0.29 -21.11
C ALA A 148 5.33 1.76 -21.55
N VAL A 149 4.86 2.05 -22.76
CA VAL A 149 4.69 3.44 -23.24
C VAL A 149 3.66 4.20 -22.41
N CYS A 150 2.55 3.59 -22.01
CA CYS A 150 1.60 4.24 -21.10
C CYS A 150 2.22 4.59 -19.75
N PHE A 151 3.09 3.74 -19.21
CA PHE A 151 3.75 3.99 -17.93
C PHE A 151 4.88 5.03 -17.98
N THR A 152 5.29 5.50 -19.16
CA THR A 152 6.22 6.65 -19.24
C THR A 152 5.53 7.96 -18.89
N THR A 153 4.20 8.06 -19.09
CA THR A 153 3.43 9.28 -18.82
C THR A 153 2.53 9.16 -17.59
N VAL A 154 2.01 7.96 -17.31
CA VAL A 154 1.08 7.73 -16.21
C VAL A 154 1.80 7.16 -14.99
N THR A 155 1.61 7.80 -13.83
CA THR A 155 2.11 7.33 -12.53
C THR A 155 0.99 6.99 -11.57
N GLY A 156 1.34 6.20 -10.55
CA GLY A 156 0.46 5.90 -9.42
C GLY A 156 -0.29 4.58 -9.53
N LEU A 157 -0.69 4.08 -8.36
CA LEU A 157 -1.29 2.75 -8.19
C LEU A 157 -2.63 2.59 -8.94
N GLY A 158 -3.40 3.67 -9.09
CA GLY A 158 -4.71 3.64 -9.77
C GLY A 158 -4.58 3.32 -11.27
N ALA A 159 -3.56 3.87 -11.92
CA ALA A 159 -3.25 3.56 -13.31
C ALA A 159 -2.86 2.10 -13.50
N VAL A 160 -2.07 1.55 -12.57
CA VAL A 160 -1.69 0.14 -12.55
C VAL A 160 -2.89 -0.77 -12.41
N ILE A 161 -3.83 -0.44 -11.51
CA ILE A 161 -5.06 -1.22 -11.32
C ILE A 161 -5.92 -1.19 -12.57
N MET A 162 -6.10 -0.01 -13.17
CA MET A 162 -6.93 0.15 -14.37
C MET A 162 -6.34 -0.59 -15.58
N LEU A 163 -5.05 -0.38 -15.87
CA LEU A 163 -4.38 -1.09 -16.97
C LEU A 163 -4.37 -2.60 -16.70
N GLY A 164 -4.17 -3.03 -15.45
CA GLY A 164 -4.19 -4.45 -15.08
C GLY A 164 -5.54 -5.10 -15.31
N SER A 165 -6.62 -4.39 -14.96
CA SER A 165 -7.98 -4.86 -15.19
C SER A 165 -8.36 -5.02 -16.66
N LEU A 166 -7.65 -4.35 -17.57
CA LEU A 166 -7.86 -4.45 -19.01
C LEU A 166 -6.90 -5.45 -19.65
N VAL A 167 -5.60 -5.31 -19.40
CA VAL A 167 -4.54 -6.08 -20.05
C VAL A 167 -4.58 -7.55 -19.64
N LEU A 168 -4.81 -7.85 -18.35
CA LEU A 168 -4.82 -9.24 -17.89
C LEU A 168 -5.95 -10.05 -18.54
N PRO A 169 -7.22 -9.59 -18.61
CA PRO A 169 -8.25 -10.28 -19.37
C PRO A 169 -7.95 -10.42 -20.87
N ILE A 170 -7.26 -9.46 -21.49
CA ILE A 170 -6.90 -9.56 -22.92
C ILE A 170 -5.90 -10.70 -23.14
N LEU A 171 -4.83 -10.73 -22.35
CA LEU A 171 -3.79 -11.75 -22.47
C LEU A 171 -4.32 -13.15 -22.13
N LEU A 172 -5.14 -13.25 -21.08
CA LEU A 172 -5.84 -14.48 -20.70
C LEU A 172 -6.82 -14.93 -21.80
N GLY A 173 -7.60 -13.99 -22.36
CA GLY A 173 -8.56 -14.26 -23.43
C GLY A 173 -7.90 -14.73 -24.74
N ALA A 174 -6.67 -14.30 -25.01
CA ALA A 174 -5.85 -14.78 -26.13
C ALA A 174 -5.30 -16.20 -25.90
N GLY A 175 -5.46 -16.77 -24.70
CA GLY A 175 -5.02 -18.13 -24.35
C GLY A 175 -3.63 -18.21 -23.73
N LEU A 176 -3.10 -17.11 -23.18
CA LEU A 176 -1.87 -17.12 -22.38
C LEU A 176 -2.17 -17.50 -20.93
N SER A 177 -1.20 -18.10 -20.23
CA SER A 177 -1.37 -18.42 -18.81
C SER A 177 -1.38 -17.15 -17.94
N ALA A 178 -2.02 -17.24 -16.77
CA ALA A 178 -2.14 -16.11 -15.84
C ALA A 178 -0.78 -15.66 -15.32
N GLU A 179 0.12 -16.60 -15.06
CA GLU A 179 1.47 -16.35 -14.56
C GLU A 179 2.27 -15.57 -15.61
N PHE A 180 2.24 -16.02 -16.87
CA PHE A 180 2.96 -15.36 -17.95
C PHE A 180 2.43 -13.95 -18.21
N SER A 181 1.12 -13.79 -18.19
CA SER A 181 0.46 -12.48 -18.38
C SER A 181 0.81 -11.50 -17.25
N ALA A 182 0.83 -11.97 -16.00
CA ALA A 182 1.24 -11.15 -14.85
C ALA A 182 2.73 -10.76 -14.92
N CYS A 183 3.61 -11.68 -15.34
CA CYS A 183 5.02 -11.37 -15.54
C CYS A 183 5.23 -10.30 -16.60
N LEU A 184 4.58 -10.43 -17.77
CA LEU A 184 4.66 -9.43 -18.83
C LEU A 184 4.12 -8.07 -18.39
N MET A 185 3.02 -8.06 -17.63
CA MET A 185 2.46 -6.85 -17.04
C MET A 185 3.48 -6.15 -16.10
N LEU A 186 4.08 -6.90 -15.18
CA LEU A 186 5.09 -6.38 -14.25
C LEU A 186 6.33 -5.88 -14.99
N PHE A 187 6.73 -6.58 -16.05
CA PHE A 187 7.85 -6.19 -16.89
C PHE A 187 7.57 -4.87 -17.64
N ALA A 188 6.37 -4.70 -18.20
CA ALA A 188 5.95 -3.46 -18.85
C ALA A 188 5.93 -2.28 -17.86
N ILE A 189 5.41 -2.49 -16.64
CA ILE A 189 5.41 -1.47 -15.58
C ILE A 189 6.83 -1.03 -15.25
N ALA A 190 7.75 -1.98 -15.09
CA ALA A 190 9.15 -1.69 -14.79
C ALA A 190 9.81 -0.90 -15.92
N ILE A 191 9.67 -1.33 -17.18
CA ILE A 191 10.26 -0.63 -18.34
C ILE A 191 9.72 0.80 -18.46
N GLY A 192 8.40 0.96 -18.41
CA GLY A 192 7.77 2.28 -18.54
C GLY A 192 8.10 3.21 -17.37
N GLY A 193 8.17 2.67 -16.15
CA GLY A 193 8.52 3.42 -14.95
C GLY A 193 9.94 3.97 -14.96
N VAL A 194 10.91 3.23 -15.53
CA VAL A 194 12.30 3.71 -15.67
C VAL A 194 12.38 4.96 -16.54
N LEU A 195 11.54 5.07 -17.56
CA LEU A 195 11.52 6.20 -18.49
C LEU A 195 10.57 7.33 -18.03
N ASN A 196 9.98 7.21 -16.85
CA ASN A 196 8.98 8.17 -16.39
C ASN A 196 9.65 9.38 -15.69
N PRO A 197 9.48 10.61 -16.20
CA PRO A 197 10.11 11.80 -15.63
C PRO A 197 9.62 12.12 -14.21
N ALA A 198 8.39 11.75 -13.85
CA ALA A 198 7.88 11.97 -12.49
C ALA A 198 8.56 11.05 -11.46
N ILE A 199 8.95 9.84 -11.87
CA ILE A 199 9.70 8.91 -11.03
C ILE A 199 11.15 9.36 -10.90
N LEU A 200 11.74 9.89 -11.98
CA LEU A 200 13.07 10.50 -11.94
C LEU A 200 13.12 11.70 -10.98
N GLY A 201 12.11 12.58 -11.01
CA GLY A 201 12.00 13.69 -10.05
C GLY A 201 11.96 13.21 -8.60
N PHE A 202 11.19 12.15 -8.31
CA PHE A 202 11.19 11.53 -6.98
C PHE A 202 12.57 11.00 -6.55
N TYR A 203 13.33 10.38 -7.46
CA TYR A 203 14.68 9.91 -7.15
C TYR A 203 15.64 11.06 -6.88
N VAL A 204 15.56 12.14 -7.65
CA VAL A 204 16.34 13.36 -7.44
C VAL A 204 16.03 13.97 -6.07
N ASP A 205 14.75 14.14 -5.74
CA ASP A 205 14.30 14.67 -4.45
C ASP A 205 14.77 13.80 -3.27
N THR A 206 14.80 12.48 -3.44
CA THR A 206 15.16 11.55 -2.38
C THR A 206 16.68 11.45 -2.19
N ILE A 207 17.45 11.44 -3.29
CA ILE A 207 18.91 11.27 -3.26
C ILE A 207 19.62 12.62 -3.06
N GLY A 208 18.93 13.74 -3.29
CA GLY A 208 19.45 15.09 -3.08
C GLY A 208 20.51 15.50 -4.11
N ILE A 209 20.48 14.92 -5.32
CA ILE A 209 21.42 15.25 -6.39
C ILE A 209 20.99 16.58 -7.01
N PRO A 210 21.86 17.61 -7.06
CA PRO A 210 21.54 18.84 -7.77
C PRO A 210 21.42 18.52 -9.25
N MET A 211 20.25 18.81 -9.83
CA MET A 211 20.09 18.80 -11.28
C MET A 211 20.79 20.04 -11.81
N GLU A 212 22.00 19.89 -12.34
CA GLU A 212 22.56 20.89 -13.25
C GLU A 212 21.64 20.92 -14.48
N VAL A 213 20.83 21.97 -14.56
CA VAL A 213 19.98 22.27 -15.72
C VAL A 213 20.84 22.73 -16.88
#